data_AF-A0A973TWZ1-F1
#
_entry.id   AF-A0A973TWZ1-F1
#
_cell.length_a   1.000
_cell.length_b   1.000
_cell.length_c   1.000
_cell.angle_alpha   90.00
_cell.angle_beta   90.00
_cell.angle_gamma   90.00
#
_symmetry.space_group_name_H-M   'P 1'
#
loop_
_entity.id
_entity.type
_entity.pdbx_description
1 polymer ?
#
loop_
_entity_poly.entity_id
_entity_poly.type
_entity_poly.pdbx_seq_one_letter_code
_entity_poly.pdbx_strand_id
1 'polypeptide(L)'
;QGPDEAVSEAAAMRDYLLRRGVPDDLIVLEDRATTTEQNLSYSAELLADRGWTGRAVAVTNNFHVFRAAVLARRLKLRMQIIGAPTAWYFLPSAFLREFAALLTHNPVVHTVTCGLLVGLHLLLTLTP
;
A
#
# COMPACT_ATOMS: atom_id res chain seq x y z
N GLN A 1 9.33 -16.08 -2.48
CA GLN A 1 10.26 -17.22 -2.29
C GLN A 1 9.68 -18.19 -1.28
N GLY A 2 8.76 -19.04 -1.74
CA GLY A 2 8.40 -20.24 -0.99
C GLY A 2 9.52 -21.30 -1.10
N PRO A 3 9.66 -22.19 -0.12
CA PRO A 3 10.66 -23.27 -0.17
C PRO A 3 10.49 -24.25 -1.35
N ASP A 4 9.35 -24.22 -2.04
CA ASP A 4 8.99 -25.14 -3.14
C ASP A 4 9.03 -24.49 -4.56
N GLU A 5 9.57 -23.28 -4.71
CA GLU A 5 9.60 -22.57 -6.00
C GLU A 5 10.94 -22.77 -6.72
N ALA A 6 10.93 -23.51 -7.85
CA ALA A 6 12.13 -23.79 -8.66
C ALA A 6 12.73 -22.56 -9.36
N VAL A 7 11.98 -21.45 -9.42
CA VAL A 7 12.33 -20.20 -10.11
C VAL A 7 11.90 -19.03 -9.23
N SER A 8 12.74 -18.00 -9.09
CA SER A 8 12.37 -16.81 -8.33
C SER A 8 11.16 -16.10 -8.94
N GLU A 9 10.31 -15.50 -8.10
CA GLU A 9 9.18 -14.68 -8.56
C GLU A 9 9.62 -13.61 -9.57
N ALA A 10 10.80 -13.00 -9.35
CA ALA A 10 11.38 -12.00 -10.23
C ALA A 10 11.71 -12.58 -11.62
N ALA A 11 12.37 -13.75 -11.69
CA ALA A 11 12.67 -14.41 -12.95
C ALA A 11 11.39 -14.85 -13.68
N ALA A 12 10.40 -15.37 -12.96
CA ALA A 12 9.10 -15.71 -13.52
C ALA A 12 8.40 -14.49 -14.15
N MET A 13 8.52 -13.31 -13.51
CA MET A 13 7.97 -12.06 -14.04
C MET A 13 8.74 -11.49 -15.23
N ARG A 14 10.06 -11.59 -15.24
CA ARG A 14 10.85 -11.27 -16.45
C ARG A 14 10.39 -12.11 -17.64
N ASP A 15 10.30 -13.42 -17.47
CA ASP A 15 9.87 -14.33 -18.55
C ASP A 15 8.44 -14.03 -19.03
N TYR A 16 7.55 -13.69 -18.10
CA TYR A 16 6.20 -13.24 -18.45
C TYR A 16 6.22 -11.96 -19.30
N LEU A 17 6.99 -10.95 -18.91
CA LEU A 17 7.08 -9.67 -19.63
C LEU A 17 7.69 -9.85 -21.03
N LEU A 18 8.75 -10.66 -21.15
CA LEU A 18 9.37 -10.99 -22.44
C LEU A 18 8.38 -11.69 -23.38
N ARG A 19 7.61 -12.67 -22.88
CA ARG A 19 6.54 -13.34 -23.66
C ARG A 19 5.42 -12.38 -24.10
N ARG A 20 5.23 -11.26 -23.41
CA ARG A 20 4.27 -10.21 -23.75
C ARG A 20 4.85 -9.13 -24.68
N GLY A 21 6.10 -9.29 -25.11
CA GLY A 21 6.77 -8.39 -26.05
C GLY A 21 7.39 -7.16 -25.41
N VAL A 22 7.60 -7.15 -24.09
CA VAL A 22 8.36 -6.08 -23.43
C VAL A 22 9.85 -6.27 -23.76
N PRO A 23 10.54 -5.26 -24.31
CA PRO A 23 11.98 -5.31 -24.56
C PRO A 23 12.79 -5.60 -23.28
N ASP A 24 13.80 -6.48 -23.37
CA ASP A 24 14.61 -6.91 -22.21
C ASP A 24 15.41 -5.76 -21.59
N ASP A 25 15.81 -4.76 -22.39
CA ASP A 25 16.51 -3.56 -21.94
C ASP A 25 15.65 -2.64 -21.06
N LEU A 26 14.32 -2.80 -21.10
CA LEU A 26 13.38 -2.13 -20.21
C LEU A 26 13.08 -2.93 -18.93
N ILE A 27 13.58 -4.16 -18.82
CA ILE A 27 13.35 -5.04 -17.67
C ILE A 27 14.57 -5.01 -16.77
N VAL A 28 14.34 -4.72 -15.49
CA VAL A 28 15.39 -4.76 -14.47
C VAL A 28 14.95 -5.73 -13.39
N LEU A 29 15.82 -6.69 -13.08
CA LEU A 29 15.54 -7.71 -12.09
C LEU A 29 15.96 -7.25 -10.68
N GLU A 30 15.08 -7.46 -9.71
CA GLU A 30 15.38 -7.43 -8.27
C GLU A 30 15.05 -8.81 -7.72
N ASP A 31 16.06 -9.59 -7.32
CA ASP A 31 15.94 -11.00 -6.93
C ASP A 31 16.49 -11.29 -5.52
N ARG A 32 16.81 -10.24 -4.76
CA ARG A 32 17.43 -10.33 -3.42
C ARG A 32 16.38 -10.34 -2.32
N ALA A 33 15.22 -9.74 -2.54
CA ALA A 33 14.21 -9.59 -1.51
C ALA A 33 13.57 -10.92 -1.09
N THR A 34 13.44 -11.11 0.22
CA THR A 34 12.71 -12.24 0.83
C THR A 34 11.42 -11.80 1.51
N THR A 35 11.21 -10.49 1.65
CA THR A 35 10.03 -9.88 2.27
C THR A 35 9.47 -8.75 1.40
N THR A 36 8.19 -8.44 1.56
CA THR A 36 7.55 -7.31 0.85
C THR A 36 8.23 -5.97 1.15
N GLU A 37 8.72 -5.78 2.37
CA GLU A 37 9.44 -4.56 2.78
C GLU A 37 10.79 -4.43 2.08
N GLN A 38 11.56 -5.52 2.02
CA GLN A 38 12.82 -5.58 1.27
C GLN A 38 12.55 -5.35 -0.21
N ASN A 39 11.52 -5.97 -0.79
CA ASN A 39 11.20 -5.81 -2.20
C ASN A 39 10.92 -4.34 -2.56
N LEU A 40 10.11 -3.64 -1.75
CA LEU A 40 9.84 -2.22 -1.95
C LEU A 40 11.10 -1.36 -1.79
N SER A 41 11.92 -1.63 -0.77
CA SER A 41 13.14 -0.86 -0.49
C SER A 41 14.20 -1.06 -1.56
N TYR A 42 14.49 -2.30 -1.93
CA TYR A 42 15.49 -2.65 -2.94
C TYR A 42 15.05 -2.21 -4.34
N SER A 43 13.76 -2.29 -4.66
CA SER A 43 13.24 -1.75 -5.93
C SER A 43 13.36 -0.22 -5.98
N ALA A 44 13.15 0.48 -4.86
CA ALA A 44 13.32 1.93 -4.80
C ALA A 44 14.80 2.35 -4.91
N GLU A 45 15.71 1.62 -4.27
CA GLU A 45 17.16 1.80 -4.42
C GLU A 45 17.57 1.60 -5.89
N LEU A 46 17.10 0.53 -6.53
CA LEU A 46 17.39 0.22 -7.92
C LEU A 46 16.92 1.31 -8.90
N LEU A 47 15.77 1.94 -8.60
CA LEU A 47 15.28 3.11 -9.34
C LEU A 47 16.18 4.33 -9.13
N ALA A 48 16.60 4.59 -7.88
CA ALA A 48 17.48 5.70 -7.54
C ALA A 48 18.86 5.58 -8.18
N ASP A 49 19.46 4.39 -8.16
CA ASP A 49 20.76 4.09 -8.78
C ASP A 49 20.76 4.31 -10.30
N ARG A 50 19.58 4.18 -10.92
CA ARG A 50 19.35 4.48 -12.34
C ARG A 50 18.98 5.94 -12.61
N GLY A 51 19.01 6.80 -11.60
CA GLY A 51 18.67 8.21 -11.70
C GLY A 51 17.17 8.48 -11.91
N TRP A 52 16.30 7.51 -11.64
CA TRP A 52 14.86 7.70 -11.81
C TRP A 52 14.29 8.62 -10.72
N THR A 53 13.73 9.75 -11.14
CA THR A 53 13.11 10.75 -10.23
C THR A 53 11.59 10.89 -10.44
N GLY A 54 11.04 10.12 -11.39
CA GLY A 54 9.63 10.13 -11.74
C GLY A 54 8.74 9.42 -10.72
N ARG A 55 7.42 9.43 -10.98
CA ARG A 55 6.47 8.61 -10.20
C ARG A 55 6.68 7.15 -10.52
N ALA A 56 6.78 6.31 -9.50
CA ALA A 56 6.82 4.86 -9.65
C ALA A 56 5.46 4.25 -9.32
N VAL A 57 5.15 3.12 -9.93
CA VAL A 57 3.96 2.31 -9.62
C VAL A 57 4.42 0.91 -9.27
N ALA A 58 4.09 0.43 -8.07
CA ALA A 58 4.19 -0.98 -7.73
C ALA A 58 2.85 -1.66 -7.99
N VAL A 59 2.90 -2.72 -8.79
CA VAL A 59 1.75 -3.55 -9.10
C VAL A 59 1.85 -4.83 -8.28
N THR A 60 0.77 -5.16 -7.58
CA THR A 60 0.70 -6.40 -6.80
C THR A 60 -0.72 -6.95 -6.82
N ASN A 61 -0.92 -8.10 -6.19
CA ASN A 61 -2.23 -8.72 -6.04
C ASN A 61 -3.13 -7.90 -5.08
N ASN A 62 -4.45 -7.85 -5.31
CA ASN A 62 -5.42 -7.14 -4.45
C ASN A 62 -5.26 -7.42 -2.94
N PHE A 63 -4.94 -8.66 -2.54
CA PHE A 63 -4.76 -8.97 -1.10
C PHE A 63 -3.49 -8.38 -0.50
N HIS A 64 -2.49 -8.03 -1.32
CA HIS A 64 -1.23 -7.43 -0.89
C HIS A 64 -1.22 -5.90 -0.99
N VAL A 65 -2.15 -5.30 -1.74
CA VAL A 65 -2.20 -3.84 -1.95
C VAL A 65 -2.19 -3.09 -0.63
N PHE A 66 -3.00 -3.52 0.34
CA PHE A 66 -3.06 -2.87 1.64
C PHE A 66 -1.70 -2.87 2.36
N ARG A 67 -1.08 -4.06 2.48
CA ARG A 67 0.23 -4.21 3.11
C ARG A 67 1.30 -3.40 2.39
N ALA A 68 1.33 -3.47 1.06
CA ALA A 68 2.29 -2.74 0.25
C ALA A 68 2.10 -1.22 0.37
N ALA A 69 0.86 -0.73 0.44
CA ALA A 69 0.56 0.70 0.60
C ALA A 69 1.00 1.22 1.97
N VAL A 70 0.73 0.48 3.05
CA VAL A 70 1.21 0.85 4.39
C VAL A 70 2.74 0.88 4.44
N LEU A 71 3.40 -0.13 3.88
CA LEU A 71 4.88 -0.20 3.84
C LEU A 71 5.48 0.93 3.01
N ALA A 72 4.95 1.21 1.82
CA ALA A 72 5.42 2.31 0.97
C ALA A 72 5.32 3.66 1.68
N ARG A 73 4.22 3.92 2.41
CA ARG A 73 4.10 5.14 3.24
C ARG A 73 5.10 5.17 4.38
N ARG A 74 5.28 4.06 5.10
CA ARG A 74 6.23 3.96 6.22
C ARG A 74 7.67 4.22 5.77
N LEU A 75 8.04 3.68 4.61
CA LEU A 75 9.34 3.84 3.96
C LEU A 75 9.49 5.19 3.22
N LYS A 76 8.45 6.04 3.22
CA LYS A 76 8.42 7.35 2.53
C LYS A 76 8.75 7.27 1.04
N LEU A 77 8.36 6.17 0.39
CA LEU A 77 8.61 5.94 -1.03
C LEU A 77 7.62 6.73 -1.89
N ARG A 78 8.12 7.39 -2.94
CA ARG A 78 7.30 8.10 -3.94
C ARG A 78 6.71 7.11 -4.97
N MET A 79 5.92 6.17 -4.48
CA MET A 79 5.38 5.05 -5.26
C MET A 79 3.88 4.89 -5.03
N GLN A 80 3.11 4.74 -6.11
CA GLN A 80 1.70 4.37 -6.05
C GLN A 80 1.57 2.85 -6.06
N ILE A 81 0.68 2.29 -5.25
CA ILE A 81 0.40 0.86 -5.24
C ILE A 81 -0.89 0.58 -5.99
N ILE A 82 -0.85 -0.31 -6.97
CA ILE A 82 -2.01 -0.72 -7.76
C ILE A 82 -2.23 -2.23 -7.60
N GLY A 83 -3.47 -2.59 -7.32
CA GLY A 83 -3.93 -3.98 -7.29
C GLY A 83 -4.29 -4.49 -8.66
N ALA A 84 -3.72 -5.62 -9.07
CA ALA A 84 -4.29 -6.44 -10.13
C ALA A 84 -5.52 -7.19 -9.60
N PRO A 85 -6.59 -7.38 -10.40
CA PRO A 85 -7.83 -8.01 -9.95
C PRO A 85 -7.56 -9.38 -9.32
N THR A 86 -8.08 -9.59 -8.11
CA THR A 86 -7.97 -10.86 -7.38
C THR A 86 -9.13 -10.98 -6.39
N ALA A 87 -9.47 -12.22 -5.98
CA ALA A 87 -10.72 -12.57 -5.29
C ALA A 87 -11.11 -11.62 -4.13
N TRP A 88 -12.29 -11.05 -4.27
CA TRP A 88 -12.96 -9.98 -3.50
C TRP A 88 -13.16 -10.17 -1.97
N TYR A 89 -12.96 -11.36 -1.41
CA TYR A 89 -13.39 -11.69 -0.03
C TYR A 89 -12.49 -11.17 1.12
N PHE A 90 -11.32 -10.58 0.86
CA PHE A 90 -10.39 -10.11 1.93
C PHE A 90 -10.38 -8.59 2.19
N LEU A 91 -11.03 -7.80 1.34
CA LEU A 91 -11.05 -6.33 1.42
C LEU A 91 -11.87 -5.72 2.58
N PRO A 92 -12.98 -6.33 3.07
CA PRO A 92 -13.82 -5.68 4.09
C PRO A 92 -13.13 -5.49 5.44
N SER A 93 -12.38 -6.50 5.89
CA SER A 93 -11.82 -6.50 7.26
C SER A 93 -10.63 -5.54 7.43
N ALA A 94 -9.82 -5.35 6.38
CA ALA A 94 -8.72 -4.38 6.38
C ALA A 94 -9.25 -2.94 6.35
N PHE A 95 -10.27 -2.67 5.52
CA PHE A 95 -10.93 -1.37 5.48
C PHE A 95 -11.60 -1.02 6.81
N LEU A 96 -12.33 -1.97 7.42
CA LEU A 96 -12.94 -1.77 8.75
C LEU A 96 -11.90 -1.50 9.83
N ARG A 97 -10.75 -2.18 9.79
CA ARG A 97 -9.66 -1.97 10.75
C ARG A 97 -9.02 -0.60 10.61
N GLU A 98 -8.81 -0.13 9.39
CA GLU A 98 -8.21 1.19 9.15
C GLU A 98 -9.19 2.33 9.44
N PHE A 99 -10.49 2.13 9.16
CA PHE A 99 -11.57 3.02 9.58
C PHE A 99 -11.66 3.13 11.11
N ALA A 100 -11.58 2.00 11.82
CA ALA A 100 -11.54 1.99 13.28
C ALA A 100 -10.28 2.67 13.84
N ALA A 101 -9.11 2.44 13.23
CA ALA A 101 -7.87 3.09 13.64
C ALA A 101 -7.95 4.62 13.50
N LEU A 102 -8.51 5.13 12.40
CA LEU A 102 -8.71 6.57 12.19
C LEU A 102 -9.67 7.19 13.21
N LEU A 103 -10.74 6.49 13.59
CA LEU A 103 -11.64 6.92 14.67
C LEU A 103 -10.95 6.95 16.05
N THR A 104 -9.98 6.08 16.28
CA THR A 104 -9.29 6.04 17.58
C THR A 104 -8.09 6.99 17.68
N HIS A 105 -7.52 7.43 16.55
CA HIS A 105 -6.27 8.22 16.54
C HIS A 105 -6.43 9.73 16.76
N ASN A 106 -7.66 10.26 16.79
CA ASN A 106 -7.93 11.67 17.15
C ASN A 106 -9.05 11.79 18.20
N PRO A 107 -8.86 11.24 19.41
CA PRO A 107 -9.88 11.27 20.47
C PRO A 107 -10.27 12.71 20.86
N VAL A 108 -9.35 13.67 20.68
CA VAL A 108 -9.60 15.10 20.90
C VAL A 108 -10.64 15.66 19.93
N VAL A 109 -10.57 15.30 18.64
CA VAL A 109 -11.54 15.77 17.63
C VAL A 109 -12.93 15.21 17.95
N HIS A 110 -13.02 13.91 18.29
CA HIS A 110 -14.28 13.29 18.68
C HIS A 110 -14.87 13.90 19.95
N THR A 111 -14.03 14.18 20.96
CA THR A 111 -14.46 14.81 22.22
C THR A 111 -14.94 16.24 21.99
N VAL A 112 -14.24 17.02 21.17
CA VAL A 112 -14.62 18.40 20.82
C VAL A 112 -15.92 18.44 20.01
N THR A 113 -16.07 17.58 19.00
CA THR A 113 -17.31 17.52 18.21
C THR A 113 -18.51 17.09 19.05
N CYS A 114 -18.38 16.06 19.88
CA CYS A 114 -19.44 15.66 20.81
C CYS A 114 -19.77 16.78 21.82
N GLY A 115 -18.76 17.45 22.36
CA GLY A 115 -18.94 18.58 23.26
C GLY A 115 -19.68 19.75 22.62
N LEU A 116 -19.34 20.09 21.37
CA LEU A 116 -20.02 21.14 20.60
C LEU A 116 -21.48 20.79 20.28
N LEU A 117 -21.77 19.54 19.92
CA LEU A 117 -23.13 19.09 19.64
C LEU A 117 -24.01 19.09 20.89
N VAL A 118 -23.47 18.59 22.02
CA VAL A 118 -24.18 18.60 23.31
C VAL A 118 -24.36 20.04 23.81
N GLY A 119 -23.33 20.88 23.70
CA GLY A 119 -23.39 22.29 24.09
C GLY A 119 -24.40 23.09 23.24
N LEU A 120 -24.44 22.85 21.93
CA LEU A 120 -25.42 23.46 21.03
C LEU A 120 -26.84 22.99 21.36
N HIS A 121 -27.04 21.70 21.64
CA HIS A 121 -28.34 21.18 22.05
C HIS A 121 -28.82 21.80 23.37
N LEU A 122 -27.95 21.82 24.39
CA LEU A 122 -28.24 22.47 25.67
C LEU A 122 -28.56 23.95 25.48
N LEU A 123 -27.77 24.68 24.68
CA LEU A 123 -28.03 26.09 24.38
C LEU A 123 -29.42 26.28 23.76
N LEU A 124 -29.77 25.50 22.73
CA LEU A 124 -31.08 25.58 22.05
C LEU A 124 -32.26 25.20 22.95
N THR A 125 -32.04 24.34 23.95
CA THR A 125 -33.09 23.92 24.90
C THR A 125 -33.20 24.79 26.14
N LEU A 126 -32.15 25.54 26.50
CA LEU A 126 -32.08 26.36 27.72
C LEU A 126 -32.24 27.86 27.45
N THR A 127 -32.17 28.31 26.20
CA THR A 127 -32.63 29.66 25.83
C THR A 127 -34.15 29.62 25.61
N PRO A 128 -34.96 30.28 26.46
CA PRO A 128 -36.41 30.34 26.31
C PRO A 128 -36.87 31.17 25.11
#